data_AF-A0A382LT91-F1
#
_entry.id   AF-A0A382LT91-F1
#
_cell.length_a   1.000
_cell.length_b   1.000
_cell.length_c   1.000
_cell.angle_alpha   90.00
_cell.angle_beta   90.00
_cell.angle_gamma   90.00
#
_symmetry.space_group_name_H-M   'P 1'
#
loop_
_entity.id
_entity.type
_entity.pdbx_description
1 polymer ?
#
loop_
_entity_poly.entity_id
_entity_poly.type
_entity_poly.pdbx_seq_one_letter_code
_entity_poly.pdbx_strand_id
1 'polypeptide(L)'
;VIEKLKIFLGDLTYTTVTIATEALPINIGYIASYCTKRFGSKVDIKLFKYIEELEKAINESPPDILGLSNYVWSQNVSNEMFKLFTKKNPDGLKIWGGPNFPIDMPSQKKFFENFKDVDVYIPIDGEIGFSNLVEKALQMNTKEMRSKILQEPIDGCMIKNPDGNLLYTIEGTRIRNLDEIPSPYLTGILDHFFDDKLVPMLQTNRGCPFLCTFCTDGRESVNQVNRFGKQRVKDELDYIAKHVKENIHSLYI
;
A
#
# COMPACT_ATOMS: atom_id res chain seq x y z
N VAL A 1 -20.71 15.00 -13.81
CA VAL A 1 -20.24 14.11 -12.73
C VAL A 1 -18.72 14.24 -12.73
N ILE A 2 -18.10 14.64 -11.63
CA ILE A 2 -16.63 14.66 -11.55
C ILE A 2 -16.19 13.19 -11.58
N GLU A 3 -15.39 12.82 -12.57
CA GLU A 3 -14.85 11.47 -12.69
C GLU A 3 -13.92 11.22 -11.49
N LYS A 4 -14.19 10.17 -10.71
CA LYS A 4 -13.42 9.84 -9.52
C LYS A 4 -12.13 9.16 -9.94
N LEU A 5 -11.04 9.46 -9.25
CA LEU A 5 -9.77 8.77 -9.46
C LEU A 5 -9.91 7.32 -8.97
N LYS A 6 -9.79 6.37 -9.88
CA LYS A 6 -9.97 4.94 -9.59
C LYS A 6 -8.66 4.32 -9.16
N ILE A 7 -8.64 3.74 -7.97
CA ILE A 7 -7.42 3.23 -7.33
C ILE A 7 -7.65 1.79 -6.88
N PHE A 8 -6.79 0.87 -7.31
CA PHE A 8 -6.73 -0.47 -6.75
C PHE A 8 -5.49 -0.61 -5.88
N LEU A 9 -5.65 -1.14 -4.67
CA LEU A 9 -4.56 -1.47 -3.77
C LEU A 9 -4.52 -2.97 -3.47
N GLY A 10 -3.35 -3.59 -3.52
CA GLY A 10 -3.20 -5.03 -3.31
C GLY A 10 -2.12 -5.41 -2.30
N ASP A 11 -2.44 -6.37 -1.43
CA ASP A 11 -1.49 -7.09 -0.57
C ASP A 11 -1.60 -8.59 -0.87
N LEU A 12 -1.07 -8.99 -2.02
CA LEU A 12 -1.44 -10.26 -2.64
C LEU A 12 -0.89 -11.47 -1.88
N THR A 13 -1.68 -12.54 -1.87
CA THR A 13 -1.31 -13.84 -1.31
C THR A 13 -1.53 -14.98 -2.31
N TYR A 14 -0.63 -15.95 -2.31
CA TYR A 14 -0.78 -17.18 -3.09
C TYR A 14 -1.76 -18.13 -2.39
N THR A 15 -2.63 -18.78 -3.17
CA THR A 15 -3.64 -19.73 -2.70
C THR A 15 -3.50 -21.13 -3.31
N THR A 16 -2.41 -21.40 -4.03
CA THR A 16 -2.24 -22.62 -4.86
C THR A 16 -2.18 -23.93 -4.08
N VAL A 17 -1.56 -23.92 -2.89
CA VAL A 17 -1.46 -25.10 -2.01
C VAL A 17 -2.22 -24.86 -0.71
N THR A 18 -1.93 -23.72 -0.09
CA THR A 18 -2.64 -23.13 1.04
C THR A 18 -2.54 -21.61 0.87
N ILE A 19 -3.20 -20.85 1.75
CA ILE A 19 -3.04 -19.41 1.80
C ILE A 19 -1.66 -19.11 2.40
N ALA A 20 -0.75 -18.58 1.57
CA ALA A 20 0.64 -18.34 1.98
C ALA A 20 0.75 -17.29 3.09
N THR A 21 -0.10 -16.28 3.05
CA THR A 21 -0.24 -15.23 4.07
C THR A 21 -1.72 -14.96 4.31
N GLU A 22 -2.24 -15.55 5.37
CA GLU A 22 -3.68 -15.51 5.69
C GLU A 22 -4.09 -14.27 6.48
N ALA A 23 -3.21 -13.30 6.72
CA ALA A 23 -3.59 -12.08 7.44
C ALA A 23 -4.50 -11.16 6.61
N LEU A 24 -5.49 -10.54 7.27
CA LEU A 24 -6.23 -9.41 6.70
C LEU A 24 -5.24 -8.30 6.26
N PRO A 25 -5.44 -7.64 5.10
CA PRO A 25 -4.46 -6.74 4.51
C PRO A 25 -4.50 -5.33 5.13
N ILE A 26 -4.23 -5.24 6.44
CA ILE A 26 -4.34 -3.98 7.20
C ILE A 26 -3.38 -2.90 6.70
N ASN A 27 -2.25 -3.29 6.11
CA ASN A 27 -1.26 -2.37 5.55
C ASN A 27 -1.88 -1.48 4.46
N ILE A 28 -2.49 -2.05 3.42
CA ILE A 28 -3.19 -1.28 2.38
C ILE A 28 -4.49 -0.66 2.91
N GLY A 29 -5.10 -1.26 3.95
CA GLY A 29 -6.24 -0.68 4.65
C GLY A 29 -5.93 0.68 5.28
N TYR A 30 -4.77 0.83 5.93
CA TYR A 30 -4.33 2.12 6.49
C TYR A 30 -4.09 3.16 5.39
N ILE A 31 -3.42 2.78 4.30
CA ILE A 31 -3.18 3.66 3.14
C ILE A 31 -4.51 4.16 2.57
N ALA A 32 -5.45 3.25 2.33
CA ALA A 32 -6.76 3.57 1.79
C ALA A 32 -7.59 4.44 2.73
N SER A 33 -7.59 4.12 4.02
CA SER A 33 -8.33 4.88 5.04
C SER A 33 -7.80 6.30 5.17
N TYR A 34 -6.47 6.48 5.18
CA TYR A 34 -5.83 7.79 5.24
C TYR A 34 -6.08 8.61 3.96
N CYS A 35 -5.93 7.99 2.79
CA CYS A 35 -6.22 8.62 1.50
C CYS A 35 -7.69 9.06 1.40
N THR A 36 -8.62 8.20 1.82
CA THR A 36 -10.06 8.50 1.85
C THR A 36 -10.38 9.63 2.83
N LYS A 37 -9.74 9.68 4.01
CA LYS A 37 -9.86 10.82 4.92
C LYS A 37 -9.44 12.15 4.27
N ARG A 38 -8.39 12.15 3.43
CA ARG A 38 -7.91 13.37 2.76
C ARG A 38 -8.77 13.79 1.57
N PHE A 39 -9.23 12.85 0.75
CA PHE A 39 -9.83 13.18 -0.55
C PHE A 39 -11.32 12.81 -0.69
N GLY A 40 -11.87 12.05 0.24
CA GLY A 40 -13.28 11.70 0.30
C GLY A 40 -13.81 11.13 -1.01
N SER A 41 -14.87 11.74 -1.54
CA SER A 41 -15.56 11.28 -2.74
C SER A 41 -14.78 11.47 -4.05
N LYS A 42 -13.60 12.10 -4.03
CA LYS A 42 -12.75 12.30 -5.21
C LYS A 42 -12.00 11.03 -5.63
N VAL A 43 -11.88 10.05 -4.73
CA VAL A 43 -11.21 8.77 -4.97
C VAL A 43 -12.21 7.62 -4.87
N ASP A 44 -12.00 6.57 -5.67
CA ASP A 44 -12.69 5.29 -5.58
C ASP A 44 -11.64 4.20 -5.37
N ILE A 45 -11.50 3.73 -4.13
CA ILE A 45 -10.44 2.80 -3.73
C ILE A 45 -11.03 1.41 -3.51
N LYS A 46 -10.44 0.39 -4.16
CA LYS A 46 -10.73 -1.02 -3.91
C LYS A 46 -9.49 -1.76 -3.44
N LEU A 47 -9.67 -2.66 -2.48
CA LEU A 47 -8.59 -3.45 -1.89
C LEU A 47 -8.64 -4.88 -2.41
N PHE A 48 -7.48 -5.52 -2.54
CA PHE A 48 -7.38 -6.90 -3.03
C PHE A 48 -6.37 -7.70 -2.22
N LYS A 49 -6.76 -8.93 -1.87
CA LYS A 49 -5.89 -9.94 -1.25
C LYS A 49 -5.63 -11.12 -2.19
N TYR A 50 -6.64 -11.49 -2.98
CA TYR A 50 -6.57 -12.63 -3.88
C TYR A 50 -6.20 -12.23 -5.30
N ILE A 51 -5.27 -13.00 -5.88
CA ILE A 51 -4.68 -12.74 -7.19
C ILE A 51 -5.76 -12.74 -8.29
N GLU A 52 -6.63 -13.76 -8.28
CA GLU A 52 -7.69 -13.93 -9.29
C GLU A 52 -8.70 -12.78 -9.28
N GLU A 53 -9.01 -12.25 -8.09
CA GLU A 53 -9.94 -11.12 -7.95
C GLU A 53 -9.35 -9.83 -8.50
N LEU A 54 -8.06 -9.56 -8.21
CA LEU A 54 -7.36 -8.41 -8.76
C LEU A 54 -7.25 -8.53 -10.29
N GLU A 55 -6.83 -9.69 -10.80
CA GLU A 55 -6.72 -9.94 -12.23
C GLU A 55 -8.05 -9.71 -12.94
N LYS A 56 -9.15 -10.26 -12.41
CA LYS A 56 -10.49 -10.04 -12.94
C LYS A 56 -10.86 -8.56 -12.95
N ALA A 57 -10.64 -7.85 -11.84
CA ALA A 57 -10.97 -6.44 -11.73
C ALA A 57 -10.17 -5.56 -12.71
N ILE A 58 -8.88 -5.84 -12.90
CA ILE A 58 -8.03 -5.15 -13.90
C ILE A 58 -8.54 -5.41 -15.32
N ASN A 59 -8.93 -6.64 -15.63
CA ASN A 59 -9.43 -7.01 -16.95
C ASN A 59 -10.77 -6.36 -17.30
N GLU A 60 -11.69 -6.28 -16.33
CA GLU A 60 -13.03 -5.74 -16.52
C GLU A 60 -13.06 -4.21 -16.56
N SER A 61 -12.32 -3.57 -15.65
CA SER A 61 -12.30 -2.11 -15.54
C SER A 61 -11.00 -1.68 -14.84
N PRO A 62 -9.89 -1.50 -15.59
CA PRO A 62 -8.60 -1.17 -15.02
C PRO A 62 -8.65 0.15 -14.22
N PRO A 63 -7.88 0.28 -13.14
CA PRO A 63 -7.79 1.51 -12.36
C PRO A 63 -6.93 2.57 -13.06
N ASP A 64 -6.95 3.81 -12.57
CA ASP A 64 -5.99 4.85 -12.95
C ASP A 64 -4.66 4.65 -12.21
N ILE A 65 -4.73 4.17 -10.97
CA ILE A 65 -3.58 3.85 -10.12
C ILE A 65 -3.69 2.41 -9.61
N LEU A 66 -2.64 1.62 -9.84
CA LEU A 66 -2.46 0.31 -9.21
C LEU A 66 -1.33 0.39 -8.19
N GLY A 67 -1.67 0.29 -6.91
CA GLY A 67 -0.71 0.21 -5.80
C GLY A 67 -0.61 -1.21 -5.27
N LEU A 68 0.59 -1.79 -5.20
CA LEU A 68 0.79 -3.13 -4.64
C LEU A 68 1.76 -3.09 -3.46
N SER A 69 1.65 -4.08 -2.59
CA SER A 69 2.61 -4.33 -1.52
C SER A 69 3.80 -5.14 -2.04
N ASN A 70 5.00 -4.80 -1.58
CA ASN A 70 6.26 -5.45 -1.90
C ASN A 70 6.77 -6.21 -0.68
N TYR A 71 6.41 -7.48 -0.61
CA TYR A 71 7.01 -8.43 0.30
C TYR A 71 7.76 -9.49 -0.50
N VAL A 72 8.76 -10.13 0.12
CA VAL A 72 9.55 -11.18 -0.53
C VAL A 72 8.70 -12.34 -1.06
N TRP A 73 7.57 -12.63 -0.40
CA TRP A 73 6.64 -13.70 -0.78
C TRP A 73 5.62 -13.30 -1.84
N SER A 74 5.46 -12.01 -2.16
CA SER A 74 4.49 -11.53 -3.17
C SER A 74 5.13 -10.74 -4.31
N GLN A 75 6.45 -10.55 -4.29
CA GLN A 75 7.17 -9.72 -5.24
C GLN A 75 6.91 -10.11 -6.70
N ASN A 76 7.01 -11.41 -7.00
CA ASN A 76 6.87 -11.92 -8.36
C ASN A 76 5.45 -11.75 -8.90
N VAL A 77 4.42 -12.10 -8.11
CA VAL A 77 3.04 -11.93 -8.56
C VAL A 77 2.67 -10.46 -8.71
N SER A 78 3.12 -9.57 -7.82
CA SER A 78 2.89 -8.13 -7.97
C SER A 78 3.51 -7.58 -9.26
N ASN A 79 4.71 -8.06 -9.62
CA ASN A 79 5.34 -7.69 -10.89
C ASN A 79 4.54 -8.18 -12.12
N GLU A 80 4.01 -9.40 -12.09
CA GLU A 80 3.14 -9.89 -13.17
C GLU A 80 1.82 -9.10 -13.27
N MET A 81 1.24 -8.69 -12.13
CA MET A 81 0.06 -7.83 -12.11
C MET A 81 0.33 -6.45 -12.70
N PHE A 82 1.51 -5.87 -12.46
CA PHE A 82 1.92 -4.62 -13.13
C PHE A 82 2.03 -4.79 -14.65
N LYS A 83 2.59 -5.90 -15.14
CA LYS A 83 2.63 -6.18 -16.60
C LYS A 83 1.24 -6.33 -17.20
N LEU A 84 0.34 -7.05 -16.52
CA LEU A 84 -1.06 -7.17 -16.93
C LEU A 84 -1.72 -5.80 -16.98
N PHE A 85 -1.55 -5.00 -15.94
CA PHE A 85 -2.11 -3.66 -15.84
C PHE A 85 -1.59 -2.75 -16.96
N THR A 86 -0.28 -2.73 -17.24
CA THR A 86 0.31 -1.97 -18.35
C THR A 86 -0.34 -2.30 -19.70
N LYS A 87 -0.70 -3.57 -19.95
CA LYS A 87 -1.39 -3.97 -21.18
C LYS A 87 -2.83 -3.45 -21.26
N LYS A 88 -3.48 -3.21 -20.11
CA LYS A 88 -4.89 -2.79 -20.03
C LYS A 88 -5.05 -1.29 -19.90
N ASN A 89 -4.13 -0.63 -19.21
CA ASN A 89 -4.06 0.82 -19.06
C ASN A 89 -2.59 1.28 -19.14
N PRO A 90 -2.07 1.60 -20.33
CA PRO A 90 -0.69 2.05 -20.49
C PRO A 90 -0.41 3.42 -19.85
N ASP A 91 -1.45 4.23 -19.66
CA ASP A 91 -1.38 5.54 -19.00
C ASP A 91 -1.52 5.42 -17.47
N GLY A 92 -1.85 4.23 -16.98
CA GLY A 92 -2.06 3.94 -15.56
C GLY A 92 -0.77 3.92 -14.75
N LEU A 93 -0.81 4.53 -13.56
CA LEU A 93 0.34 4.68 -12.68
C LEU A 93 0.54 3.45 -11.79
N LYS A 94 1.78 2.94 -11.75
CA LYS A 94 2.15 1.71 -11.04
C LYS A 94 2.99 2.01 -9.80
N ILE A 95 2.41 1.79 -8.62
CA ILE A 95 3.02 2.14 -7.35
C ILE A 95 3.34 0.87 -6.58
N TRP A 96 4.57 0.75 -6.10
CA TRP A 96 4.95 -0.30 -5.16
C TRP A 96 5.28 0.32 -3.80
N GLY A 97 4.95 -0.37 -2.71
CA GLY A 97 5.36 0.04 -1.36
C GLY A 97 5.57 -1.17 -0.47
N GLY A 98 6.30 -1.00 0.64
CA GLY A 98 6.58 -2.10 1.58
C GLY A 98 8.07 -2.30 1.84
N PRO A 99 8.43 -3.27 2.70
CA PRO A 99 9.76 -3.37 3.28
C PRO A 99 10.82 -3.96 2.34
N ASN A 100 10.41 -4.65 1.26
CA ASN A 100 11.32 -5.36 0.34
C ASN A 100 12.00 -4.41 -0.69
N PHE A 101 12.52 -3.28 -0.21
CA PHE A 101 13.24 -2.29 -1.01
C PHE A 101 14.67 -2.11 -0.50
N PRO A 102 15.67 -2.00 -1.39
CA PRO A 102 17.04 -1.72 -0.98
C PRO A 102 17.18 -0.36 -0.28
N ILE A 103 18.19 -0.26 0.58
CA ILE A 103 18.42 0.95 1.39
C ILE A 103 19.34 1.94 0.65
N ASP A 104 20.38 1.45 -0.02
CA ASP A 104 21.37 2.28 -0.68
C ASP A 104 20.96 2.66 -2.11
N MET A 105 21.32 3.88 -2.52
CA MET A 105 20.97 4.43 -3.84
C MET A 105 21.41 3.54 -5.02
N PRO A 106 22.64 2.96 -5.05
CA PRO A 106 23.03 2.04 -6.12
C PRO A 106 22.09 0.84 -6.27
N SER A 107 21.75 0.17 -5.16
CA SER A 107 20.84 -0.98 -5.19
C SER A 107 19.41 -0.58 -5.56
N GLN A 108 18.95 0.61 -5.16
CA GLN A 108 17.65 1.15 -5.57
C GLN A 108 17.59 1.42 -7.07
N LYS A 109 18.65 1.96 -7.67
CA LYS A 109 18.75 2.09 -9.14
C LYS A 109 18.65 0.73 -9.82
N LYS A 110 19.41 -0.26 -9.33
CA LYS A 110 19.36 -1.64 -9.84
C LYS A 110 17.97 -2.28 -9.69
N PHE A 111 17.25 -1.97 -8.60
CA PHE A 111 15.87 -2.42 -8.42
C PHE A 111 14.97 -1.91 -9.56
N PHE A 112 15.01 -0.62 -9.87
CA PHE A 112 14.22 -0.03 -10.97
C PHE A 112 14.68 -0.45 -12.37
N GLU A 113 15.92 -0.93 -12.54
CA GLU A 113 16.39 -1.57 -13.76
C GLU A 113 15.80 -2.98 -13.94
N ASN A 114 15.73 -3.75 -12.84
CA ASN A 114 15.17 -5.10 -12.82
C ASN A 114 13.64 -5.12 -12.94
N PHE A 115 12.96 -4.15 -12.32
CA PHE A 115 11.50 -4.03 -12.30
C PHE A 115 11.05 -2.82 -13.11
N LYS A 116 11.09 -2.96 -14.44
CA LYS A 116 10.85 -1.85 -15.39
C LYS A 116 9.42 -1.33 -15.39
N ASP A 117 8.46 -2.15 -14.97
CA ASP A 117 7.04 -1.78 -14.89
C ASP A 117 6.71 -0.95 -13.63
N VAL A 118 7.68 -0.69 -12.74
CA VAL A 118 7.46 0.10 -11.52
C VAL A 118 7.74 1.57 -11.82
N ASP A 119 6.71 2.40 -11.67
CA ASP A 119 6.78 3.84 -11.88
C ASP A 119 7.28 4.56 -10.62
N VAL A 120 6.71 4.19 -9.47
CA VAL A 120 6.96 4.81 -8.16
C VAL A 120 7.14 3.75 -7.09
N TYR A 121 8.11 3.95 -6.20
CA TYR A 121 8.24 3.22 -4.95
C TYR A 121 7.98 4.14 -3.76
N ILE A 122 7.16 3.71 -2.81
CA ILE A 122 6.87 4.44 -1.56
C ILE A 122 7.49 3.65 -0.39
N PRO A 123 8.65 4.10 0.14
CA PRO A 123 9.32 3.40 1.23
C PRO A 123 8.71 3.75 2.59
N ILE A 124 8.98 2.91 3.60
CA ILE A 124 8.62 3.14 5.02
C ILE A 124 7.09 3.20 5.24
N ASP A 125 6.56 4.29 5.78
CA ASP A 125 5.15 4.53 6.07
C ASP A 125 4.53 5.19 4.84
N GLY A 126 3.59 4.50 4.20
CA GLY A 126 3.12 4.88 2.87
C GLY A 126 2.05 5.97 2.85
N GLU A 127 1.43 6.29 3.99
CA GLU A 127 0.23 7.14 4.07
C GLU A 127 0.43 8.52 3.45
N ILE A 128 1.53 9.19 3.83
CA ILE A 128 1.87 10.54 3.38
C ILE A 128 2.29 10.51 1.91
N GLY A 129 3.26 9.65 1.55
CA GLY A 129 3.78 9.57 0.18
C GLY A 129 2.69 9.23 -0.83
N PHE A 130 1.84 8.25 -0.50
CA PHE A 130 0.73 7.86 -1.36
C PHE A 130 -0.28 8.99 -1.52
N SER A 131 -0.61 9.67 -0.42
CA SER A 131 -1.59 10.77 -0.48
C SER A 131 -1.07 12.00 -1.21
N ASN A 132 0.21 12.35 -1.06
CA ASN A 132 0.82 13.46 -1.80
C ASN A 132 0.84 13.18 -3.30
N LEU A 133 1.12 11.93 -3.68
CA LEU A 133 1.02 11.50 -5.07
C LEU A 133 -0.42 11.58 -5.58
N VAL A 134 -1.40 11.08 -4.82
CA VAL A 134 -2.83 11.16 -5.19
C VAL A 134 -3.30 12.62 -5.31
N GLU A 135 -2.86 13.50 -4.42
CA GLU A 135 -3.18 14.93 -4.47
C GLU A 135 -2.73 15.56 -5.79
N LYS A 136 -1.52 15.22 -6.25
CA LYS A 136 -0.99 15.66 -7.54
C LYS A 136 -1.75 15.02 -8.71
N ALA A 137 -2.06 13.73 -8.62
CA ALA A 137 -2.83 13.00 -9.63
C ALA A 137 -4.22 13.61 -9.87
N LEU A 138 -4.89 14.05 -8.80
CA LEU A 138 -6.22 14.69 -8.86
C LEU A 138 -6.24 16.04 -9.59
N GLN A 139 -5.09 16.64 -9.86
CA GLN A 139 -4.97 17.90 -10.59
C GLN A 139 -4.75 17.68 -12.10
N MET A 140 -4.74 16.43 -12.56
CA MET A 140 -4.34 16.04 -13.91
C MET A 140 -5.42 15.23 -14.62
N ASN A 141 -5.38 15.22 -15.95
CA ASN A 141 -6.12 14.25 -16.74
C ASN A 141 -5.47 12.87 -16.60
N THR A 142 -6.27 11.81 -16.43
CA THR A 142 -5.79 10.43 -16.23
C THR A 142 -4.85 9.95 -17.35
N LYS A 143 -5.05 10.38 -18.60
CA LYS A 143 -4.17 10.03 -19.73
C LYS A 143 -2.77 10.67 -19.67
N GLU A 144 -2.65 11.82 -19.02
CA GLU A 144 -1.37 12.54 -18.88
C GLU A 144 -0.76 12.38 -17.47
N MET A 145 -1.50 11.76 -16.55
CA MET A 145 -1.15 11.68 -15.15
C MET A 145 0.19 11.00 -14.93
N ARG A 146 0.37 9.80 -15.51
CA ARG A 146 1.62 9.05 -15.38
C ARG A 146 2.80 9.83 -15.93
N SER A 147 2.70 10.37 -17.15
CA SER A 147 3.82 11.10 -17.75
C SER A 147 4.22 12.34 -16.95
N LYS A 148 3.27 13.08 -16.38
CA LYS A 148 3.55 14.27 -15.55
C LYS A 148 4.08 13.94 -14.16
N ILE A 149 3.54 12.92 -13.50
CA ILE A 149 4.04 12.48 -12.17
C ILE A 149 5.50 12.06 -12.25
N LEU A 150 5.91 11.41 -13.34
CA LEU A 150 7.28 10.91 -13.49
C LEU A 150 8.34 11.99 -13.76
N GLN A 151 7.96 13.26 -13.88
CA GLN A 151 8.90 14.35 -14.22
C GLN A 151 9.37 15.17 -13.01
N GLU A 152 8.71 15.04 -11.87
CA GLU A 152 8.97 15.89 -10.70
C GLU A 152 9.01 15.07 -9.41
N PRO A 153 9.86 15.41 -8.44
CA PRO A 153 9.86 14.76 -7.13
C PRO A 153 8.54 14.97 -6.39
N ILE A 154 8.17 13.98 -5.58
CA ILE A 154 7.03 14.04 -4.66
C ILE A 154 7.50 13.52 -3.31
N ASP A 155 7.20 14.25 -2.24
CA ASP A 155 7.58 13.88 -0.88
C ASP A 155 7.02 12.49 -0.51
N GLY A 156 7.91 11.62 -0.04
CA GLY A 156 7.63 10.23 0.31
C GLY A 156 7.69 9.26 -0.88
N CYS A 157 8.08 9.72 -2.07
CA CYS A 157 8.13 8.89 -3.26
C CYS A 157 9.56 8.78 -3.81
N MET A 158 9.91 7.58 -4.27
CA MET A 158 11.06 7.29 -5.13
C MET A 158 10.52 7.07 -6.55
N ILE A 159 10.80 7.99 -7.46
CA ILE A 159 10.19 8.04 -8.78
C ILE A 159 11.25 7.77 -9.84
N LYS A 160 10.97 6.85 -10.77
CA LYS A 160 11.83 6.62 -11.93
C LYS A 160 11.37 7.53 -13.07
N ASN A 161 12.17 8.54 -13.40
CA ASN A 161 11.84 9.42 -14.52
C ASN A 161 12.06 8.72 -15.88
N PRO A 162 11.52 9.27 -16.99
CA PRO A 162 11.70 8.70 -18.32
C PRO A 162 13.17 8.59 -18.78
N ASP A 163 14.06 9.45 -18.27
CA ASP A 163 15.50 9.43 -18.57
C ASP A 163 16.27 8.35 -17.79
N GLY A 164 15.59 7.62 -16.89
CA GLY A 164 16.18 6.59 -16.04
C GLY A 164 16.81 7.10 -14.73
N ASN A 165 16.67 8.40 -14.43
CA ASN A 165 17.10 8.99 -13.16
C ASN A 165 16.05 8.74 -12.06
N LEU A 166 16.51 8.64 -10.82
CA LEU A 166 15.63 8.57 -9.65
C LEU A 166 15.42 9.97 -9.08
N LEU A 167 14.15 10.39 -9.02
CA LEU A 167 13.69 11.60 -8.35
C LEU A 167 13.15 11.21 -6.98
N TYR A 168 13.60 11.88 -5.92
CA TYR A 168 13.16 11.53 -4.57
C TYR A 168 13.22 12.71 -3.61
N THR A 169 12.30 12.69 -2.66
CA THR A 169 12.31 13.54 -1.47
C THR A 169 11.62 12.72 -0.38
N ILE A 170 12.26 12.49 0.77
CA ILE A 170 11.78 11.53 1.78
C ILE A 170 11.58 12.20 3.16
N GLU A 171 11.98 13.46 3.30
CA GLU A 171 11.92 14.16 4.58
C GLU A 171 10.49 14.34 5.10
N GLY A 172 10.30 14.16 6.41
CA GLY A 172 9.05 14.52 7.11
C GLY A 172 7.84 13.61 6.86
N THR A 173 8.02 12.45 6.22
CA THR A 173 6.90 11.60 5.75
C THR A 173 6.30 10.69 6.82
N ARG A 174 6.91 10.60 8.01
CA ARG A 174 6.48 9.69 9.06
C ARG A 174 5.47 10.32 10.03
N ILE A 175 4.28 9.73 10.11
CA ILE A 175 3.25 10.13 11.08
C ILE A 175 3.63 9.65 12.47
N ARG A 176 3.85 10.57 13.41
CA ARG A 176 4.18 10.24 14.81
C ARG A 176 2.95 9.98 15.67
N ASN A 177 1.90 10.77 15.48
CA ASN A 177 0.62 10.53 16.13
C ASN A 177 -0.22 9.55 15.28
N LEU A 178 -0.12 8.26 15.58
CA LEU A 178 -0.77 7.24 14.75
C LEU A 178 -2.30 7.34 14.73
N ASP A 179 -2.92 8.00 15.72
CA ASP A 179 -4.36 8.24 15.74
C ASP A 179 -4.84 9.21 14.64
N GLU A 180 -3.93 9.88 13.93
CA GLU A 180 -4.25 10.64 12.72
C GLU A 180 -4.64 9.74 11.54
N ILE A 181 -4.21 8.47 11.55
CA ILE A 181 -4.52 7.48 10.52
C ILE A 181 -5.83 6.80 10.90
N PRO A 182 -6.94 6.92 10.14
CA PRO A 182 -8.18 6.25 10.50
C PRO A 182 -8.01 4.73 10.56
N SER A 183 -8.80 4.08 11.42
CA SER A 183 -8.77 2.63 11.55
C SER A 183 -9.39 1.96 10.33
N PRO A 184 -8.70 1.02 9.67
CA PRO A 184 -9.28 0.28 8.56
C PRO A 184 -10.38 -0.69 9.00
N TYR A 185 -10.40 -1.08 10.28
CA TYR A 185 -11.53 -1.83 10.84
C TYR A 185 -12.74 -0.91 11.07
N LEU A 186 -12.55 0.19 11.80
CA LEU A 186 -13.69 1.05 12.17
C LEU A 186 -14.29 1.83 10.99
N THR A 187 -13.55 1.96 9.87
CA THR A 187 -14.10 2.52 8.61
C THR A 187 -14.92 1.51 7.81
N GLY A 188 -14.84 0.22 8.13
CA GLY A 188 -15.48 -0.86 7.39
C GLY A 188 -14.79 -1.20 6.05
N ILE A 189 -13.62 -0.61 5.75
CA ILE A 189 -12.97 -0.84 4.44
C ILE A 189 -12.45 -2.28 4.29
N LEU A 190 -12.27 -2.99 5.40
CA LEU A 190 -11.82 -4.38 5.43
C LEU A 190 -12.95 -5.40 5.52
N ASP A 191 -14.22 -4.99 5.54
CA ASP A 191 -15.35 -5.88 5.89
C ASP A 191 -15.46 -7.11 4.98
N HIS A 192 -15.15 -6.93 3.69
CA HIS A 192 -15.20 -8.01 2.71
C HIS A 192 -14.09 -9.06 2.89
N PHE A 193 -13.08 -8.81 3.73
CA PHE A 193 -12.02 -9.77 4.04
C PHE A 193 -12.33 -10.66 5.26
N PHE A 194 -13.48 -10.48 5.92
CA PHE A 194 -13.98 -11.43 6.93
C PHE A 194 -14.68 -12.62 6.23
N ASP A 195 -13.92 -13.39 5.46
CA ASP A 195 -14.38 -14.31 4.42
C ASP A 195 -14.18 -15.80 4.74
N ASP A 196 -14.12 -16.13 6.03
CA ASP A 196 -13.86 -17.48 6.57
C ASP A 196 -12.46 -18.06 6.28
N LYS A 197 -11.60 -17.32 5.57
CA LYS A 197 -10.26 -17.75 5.16
C LYS A 197 -9.15 -16.93 5.80
N LEU A 198 -9.36 -15.63 5.94
CA LEU A 198 -8.35 -14.72 6.47
C LEU A 198 -8.46 -14.53 7.98
N VAL A 199 -7.32 -14.38 8.62
CA VAL A 199 -7.12 -14.15 10.05
C VAL A 199 -6.93 -12.64 10.29
N PRO A 200 -7.71 -12.03 11.19
CA PRO A 200 -7.52 -10.62 11.55
C PRO A 200 -6.11 -10.34 12.07
N MET A 201 -5.60 -9.15 11.77
CA MET A 201 -4.30 -8.67 12.26
C MET A 201 -4.45 -7.30 12.92
N LEU A 202 -3.77 -7.04 14.02
CA LEU A 202 -3.89 -5.81 14.79
C LEU A 202 -2.54 -5.13 14.96
N GLN A 203 -2.36 -3.96 14.36
CA GLN A 203 -1.16 -3.16 14.62
C GLN A 203 -1.39 -2.22 15.81
N THR A 204 -0.65 -2.40 16.90
CA THR A 204 -0.78 -1.55 18.10
C THR A 204 0.24 -0.41 18.14
N ASN A 205 1.32 -0.52 17.36
CA ASN A 205 2.41 0.43 17.32
C ASN A 205 3.20 0.33 16.01
N ARG A 206 4.06 1.32 15.75
CA ARG A 206 5.02 1.33 14.64
C ARG A 206 6.39 1.79 15.09
N GLY A 207 7.43 1.13 14.60
CA GLY A 207 8.83 1.43 14.90
C GLY A 207 9.40 0.59 16.03
N CYS A 208 10.74 0.53 16.12
CA CYS A 208 11.46 -0.34 17.04
C CYS A 208 12.67 0.40 17.62
N PRO A 209 12.90 0.42 18.95
CA PRO A 209 14.00 1.19 19.55
C PRO A 209 15.37 0.53 19.40
N PHE A 210 15.42 -0.66 18.79
CA PHE A 210 16.65 -1.43 18.62
C PHE A 210 17.30 -1.14 17.28
N LEU A 211 18.63 -1.28 17.21
CA LEU A 211 19.44 -1.01 16.01
C LEU A 211 20.00 -2.32 15.41
N CYS A 212 19.17 -3.36 15.34
CA CYS A 212 19.58 -4.66 14.82
C CYS A 212 19.96 -4.55 13.33
N THR A 213 21.22 -4.80 12.99
CA THR A 213 21.78 -4.62 11.64
C THR A 213 21.13 -5.49 10.55
N PHE A 214 20.46 -6.57 10.94
CA PHE A 214 19.76 -7.50 10.05
C PHE A 214 18.26 -7.20 9.90
N CYS A 215 17.69 -6.29 10.69
CA CYS A 215 16.25 -6.06 10.76
C CYS A 215 15.83 -4.83 9.95
N THR A 216 14.72 -4.92 9.21
CA THR A 216 14.16 -3.76 8.50
C THR A 216 13.72 -2.65 9.45
N ASP A 217 13.28 -3.01 10.66
CA ASP A 217 12.85 -2.05 11.69
C ASP A 217 14.02 -1.57 12.57
N GLY A 218 15.22 -2.14 12.39
CA GLY A 218 16.44 -1.68 13.06
C GLY A 218 17.02 -0.39 12.47
N ARG A 219 16.33 0.23 11.49
CA ARG A 219 16.77 1.41 10.76
C ARG A 219 16.51 2.68 11.57
N GLU A 220 17.40 3.66 11.45
CA GLU A 220 17.28 4.95 12.12
C GLU A 220 15.96 5.67 11.78
N SER A 221 15.46 5.52 10.55
CA SER A 221 14.22 6.15 10.10
C SER A 221 12.95 5.66 10.81
N VAL A 222 13.00 4.51 11.50
CA VAL A 222 11.89 3.92 12.24
C VAL A 222 12.27 3.54 13.67
N ASN A 223 13.36 4.10 14.19
CA ASN A 223 13.91 3.74 15.51
C ASN A 223 13.07 4.25 16.70
N GLN A 224 12.00 5.00 16.43
CA GLN A 224 11.10 5.53 17.45
C GLN A 224 9.76 4.81 17.41
N VAL A 225 9.36 4.25 18.56
CA VAL A 225 8.06 3.61 18.77
C VAL A 225 6.98 4.67 18.90
N ASN A 226 6.05 4.67 17.96
CA ASN A 226 4.78 5.40 18.07
C ASN A 226 3.66 4.40 18.32
N ARG A 227 2.66 4.77 19.13
CA ARG A 227 1.58 3.86 19.57
C ARG A 227 0.23 4.44 19.19
N PHE A 228 -0.70 3.57 18.82
CA PHE A 228 -2.11 3.94 18.71
C PHE A 228 -2.72 4.14 20.11
N GLY A 229 -3.78 4.95 20.19
CA GLY A 229 -4.52 5.16 21.42
C GLY A 229 -5.14 3.87 21.93
N LYS A 230 -5.06 3.63 23.26
CA LYS A 230 -5.60 2.41 23.88
C LYS A 230 -7.09 2.20 23.62
N GLN A 231 -7.86 3.29 23.62
CA GLN A 231 -9.31 3.22 23.37
C GLN A 231 -9.59 2.73 21.96
N ARG A 232 -8.90 3.28 20.96
CA ARG A 232 -8.99 2.82 19.57
C ARG A 232 -8.65 1.34 19.45
N VAL A 233 -7.56 0.88 20.06
CA VAL A 233 -7.16 -0.54 20.01
C VAL A 233 -8.26 -1.43 20.61
N LYS A 234 -8.90 -0.99 21.70
CA LYS A 234 -10.06 -1.69 22.27
C LYS A 234 -11.25 -1.72 21.30
N ASP A 235 -11.57 -0.58 20.68
CA ASP A 235 -12.68 -0.48 19.73
C ASP A 235 -12.43 -1.37 18.49
N GLU A 236 -11.19 -1.46 18.02
CA GLU A 236 -10.78 -2.35 16.93
C GLU A 236 -10.92 -3.83 17.33
N LEU A 237 -10.53 -4.20 18.56
CA LEU A 237 -10.74 -5.55 19.09
C LEU A 237 -12.23 -5.90 19.19
N ASP A 238 -13.05 -4.99 19.73
CA ASP A 238 -14.50 -5.17 19.84
C ASP A 238 -15.15 -5.27 18.44
N TYR A 239 -14.62 -4.53 17.46
CA TYR A 239 -15.05 -4.60 16.07
C TYR A 239 -14.70 -5.96 15.45
N ILE A 240 -13.45 -6.40 15.54
CA ILE A 240 -12.98 -7.69 15.03
C ILE A 240 -13.80 -8.82 15.64
N ALA A 241 -14.01 -8.82 16.96
CA ALA A 241 -14.77 -9.85 17.66
C ALA A 241 -16.23 -10.00 17.17
N LYS A 242 -16.84 -8.93 16.66
CA LYS A 242 -18.21 -8.95 16.11
C LYS A 242 -18.29 -9.44 14.66
N HIS A 243 -17.20 -9.33 13.90
CA HIS A 243 -17.18 -9.64 12.45
C HIS A 243 -16.47 -10.95 12.14
N VAL A 244 -15.55 -11.38 13.00
CA VAL A 244 -14.83 -12.64 12.84
C VAL A 244 -15.80 -13.82 12.93
N LYS A 245 -15.50 -14.83 12.13
CA LYS A 245 -16.33 -16.02 11.95
C LYS A 245 -15.96 -17.05 13.01
N GLU A 246 -16.91 -17.88 13.42
CA GLU A 246 -16.73 -18.82 14.55
C GLU A 246 -15.59 -19.83 14.31
N ASN A 247 -15.25 -20.13 13.06
CA ASN A 247 -14.18 -21.04 12.66
C ASN A 247 -12.77 -20.41 12.65
N ILE A 248 -12.64 -19.11 12.91
CA ILE A 248 -11.36 -18.41 13.00
C ILE A 248 -10.99 -18.24 14.47
N HIS A 249 -9.92 -18.92 14.89
CA HIS A 249 -9.48 -18.98 16.30
C HIS A 249 -8.20 -18.20 16.58
N SER A 250 -7.75 -17.41 15.60
CA SER A 250 -6.47 -16.69 15.64
C SER A 250 -6.66 -15.18 15.47
N LEU A 251 -5.74 -14.43 16.05
CA LEU A 251 -5.56 -12.99 15.85
C LEU A 251 -4.05 -12.72 15.78
N TYR A 252 -3.61 -12.07 14.72
CA TYR A 252 -2.22 -11.62 14.57
C TYR A 252 -2.02 -10.22 15.16
N ILE A 253 -0.82 -9.93 15.68
CA ILE A 253 -0.44 -8.64 16.26
C ILE A 253 0.93 -8.24 15.73
#